data_AF-A0A7C3Y976-F1
#
_entry.id   AF-A0A7C3Y976-F1
#
_cell.length_a   1.000
_cell.length_b   1.000
_cell.length_c   1.000
_cell.angle_alpha   90.00
_cell.angle_beta   90.00
_cell.angle_gamma   90.00
#
_symmetry.space_group_name_H-M   'P 1'
#
loop_
_entity.id
_entity.type
_entity.pdbx_description
1 polymer ?
#
loop_
_entity_poly.entity_id
_entity_poly.type
_entity_poly.pdbx_seq_one_letter_code
_entity_poly.pdbx_strand_id
1 'polypeptide(L)'
;MQRFRLIWLVSTVLVVAALVALGAYASAEREPQPTQRLTPVPGLKATLTALPLQPDMPAQEAQPYQEIRAMASSCAAYPEQRRIAVLQQIDYVLHPSTLPRDFLIQFGDHWRGRMIYGSAYLTALEWKLQGQDKTSCLYSIGVRFNTLLPGLGEQPLPDFQ
;
A
#
# COMPACT_ATOMS: atom_id res chain seq x y z
N MET A 1 -30.03 22.47 -50.05
CA MET A 1 -29.75 22.59 -48.59
C MET A 1 -30.63 21.70 -47.68
N GLN A 2 -31.54 20.85 -48.18
CA GLN A 2 -32.37 19.97 -47.32
C GLN A 2 -31.70 18.67 -46.87
N ARG A 3 -30.72 18.14 -47.61
CA ARG A 3 -30.09 16.83 -47.30
C ARG A 3 -29.15 16.85 -46.08
N PHE A 4 -28.57 18.00 -45.74
CA PHE A 4 -27.68 18.14 -44.57
C PHE A 4 -28.41 18.14 -43.22
N ARG A 5 -29.69 18.53 -43.19
CA ARG A 5 -30.49 18.53 -41.95
C ARG A 5 -30.92 17.14 -41.51
N LEU A 6 -31.09 16.21 -42.45
CA LEU A 6 -31.50 14.83 -42.15
C LEU A 6 -30.37 14.03 -41.47
N ILE A 7 -29.12 14.24 -41.88
CA ILE A 7 -27.96 13.52 -41.34
C ILE A 7 -27.69 13.91 -39.88
N TRP A 8 -27.85 15.20 -39.55
CA TRP A 8 -27.69 15.69 -38.18
C TRP A 8 -28.72 15.14 -37.20
N LEU A 9 -29.97 14.98 -37.63
CA LEU A 9 -31.04 14.40 -36.80
C LEU A 9 -30.84 12.90 -36.56
N VAL A 10 -30.42 12.15 -37.59
CA VAL A 10 -30.18 10.70 -37.43
C VAL A 10 -28.99 10.43 -36.50
N SER A 11 -27.93 11.24 -36.59
CA SER A 11 -26.74 11.06 -35.74
C SER A 11 -27.00 11.39 -34.27
N THR A 12 -27.87 12.37 -33.97
CA THR A 12 -28.23 12.70 -32.57
C THR A 12 -29.13 11.65 -31.95
N VAL A 13 -30.10 11.10 -32.70
CA VAL A 13 -30.95 9.99 -32.22
C VAL A 13 -30.12 8.74 -31.93
N LEU A 14 -29.12 8.42 -32.77
CA LEU A 14 -28.22 7.28 -32.54
C LEU A 14 -27.35 7.42 -31.28
N VAL A 15 -26.82 8.62 -31.01
CA VAL A 15 -26.01 8.87 -29.80
C VAL A 15 -26.86 8.81 -28.53
N VAL A 16 -28.08 9.35 -28.57
CA VAL A 16 -29.00 9.27 -27.42
C VAL A 16 -29.44 7.83 -27.16
N ALA A 17 -29.73 7.04 -28.21
CA ALA A 17 -30.06 5.63 -28.06
C ALA A 17 -28.89 4.80 -27.48
N ALA A 18 -27.65 5.10 -27.89
CA ALA A 18 -26.46 4.45 -27.33
C ALA A 18 -26.23 4.79 -25.84
N LEU A 19 -26.47 6.05 -25.44
CA LEU A 19 -26.35 6.48 -24.04
C LEU A 19 -27.45 5.88 -23.15
N VAL A 20 -28.67 5.75 -23.65
CA VAL A 20 -29.77 5.10 -22.91
C VAL A 20 -29.53 3.60 -22.79
N ALA A 21 -29.02 2.94 -23.83
CA ALA A 21 -28.64 1.53 -23.77
C ALA A 21 -27.52 1.28 -22.73
N LEU A 22 -26.49 2.14 -22.68
CA LEU A 22 -25.42 2.04 -21.68
C LEU A 22 -25.90 2.28 -20.24
N GLY A 23 -26.88 3.18 -20.04
CA GLY A 23 -27.47 3.45 -18.72
C GLY A 23 -28.29 2.28 -18.16
N ALA A 24 -28.95 1.50 -19.03
CA ALA A 24 -29.76 0.35 -18.62
C ALA A 24 -28.92 -0.84 -18.11
N TYR A 25 -27.69 -1.03 -18.62
CA TYR A 25 -26.78 -2.07 -18.12
C TYR A 25 -26.12 -1.74 -16.78
N ALA A 26 -26.18 -0.48 -16.33
CA ALA A 26 -25.57 -0.06 -15.05
C ALA A 26 -26.43 -0.43 -13.82
N SER A 27 -27.67 -0.89 -14.01
CA SER A 27 -28.58 -1.31 -12.95
C SER A 27 -28.66 -2.84 -12.85
N ALA A 28 -27.51 -3.52 -12.78
CA ALA A 28 -27.50 -4.83 -12.18
C ALA A 28 -27.71 -4.63 -10.68
N GLU A 29 -28.88 -5.06 -10.17
CA GLU A 29 -29.11 -5.20 -8.73
C GLU A 29 -27.92 -5.94 -8.13
N ARG A 30 -27.10 -5.23 -7.35
CA ARG A 30 -26.09 -5.88 -6.52
C ARG A 30 -26.88 -6.71 -5.51
N GLU A 31 -26.94 -8.02 -5.74
CA GLU A 31 -27.35 -8.97 -4.72
C GLU A 31 -26.63 -8.57 -3.42
N PRO A 32 -27.34 -8.46 -2.29
CA PRO A 32 -26.70 -8.18 -1.02
C PRO A 32 -25.70 -9.30 -0.79
N GLN A 33 -24.40 -8.98 -0.93
CA GLN A 33 -23.36 -9.97 -0.68
C GLN A 33 -23.63 -10.52 0.73
N PRO A 34 -23.68 -11.85 0.89
CA PRO A 34 -23.85 -12.43 2.20
C PRO A 34 -22.78 -11.80 3.08
N THR A 35 -23.20 -11.07 4.11
CA THR A 35 -22.31 -10.54 5.15
C THR A 35 -21.48 -11.72 5.60
N GLN A 36 -20.26 -11.82 5.08
CA GLN A 36 -19.34 -12.85 5.50
C GLN A 36 -19.20 -12.62 6.99
N ARG A 37 -19.75 -13.54 7.79
CA ARG A 37 -19.49 -13.56 9.21
C ARG A 37 -17.99 -13.79 9.32
N LEU A 38 -17.24 -12.71 9.40
CA LEU A 38 -15.80 -12.72 9.63
C LEU A 38 -15.62 -13.53 10.90
N THR A 39 -15.10 -14.75 10.74
CA THR A 39 -14.65 -15.53 11.88
C THR A 39 -13.67 -14.64 12.64
N PRO A 40 -13.89 -14.41 13.95
CA PRO A 40 -13.03 -13.53 14.71
C PRO A 40 -11.60 -14.05 14.60
N VAL A 41 -10.71 -13.26 13.98
CA VAL A 41 -9.29 -13.57 13.90
C VAL A 41 -8.79 -13.66 15.35
N PRO A 42 -8.30 -14.83 15.79
CA PRO A 42 -7.76 -14.97 17.14
C PRO A 42 -6.68 -13.90 17.37
N GLY A 43 -6.66 -13.27 18.55
CA GLY A 43 -5.69 -12.20 18.88
C GLY A 43 -6.11 -10.78 18.47
N LEU A 44 -6.93 -10.61 17.42
CA LEU A 44 -7.28 -9.28 16.89
C LEU A 44 -7.93 -8.36 17.95
N LYS A 45 -8.86 -8.89 18.76
CA LYS A 45 -9.50 -8.10 19.82
C LYS A 45 -8.48 -7.61 20.85
N ALA A 46 -7.53 -8.45 21.23
CA ALA A 46 -6.47 -8.08 22.17
C ALA A 46 -5.58 -6.99 21.57
N THR A 47 -5.18 -7.15 20.31
CA THR A 47 -4.32 -6.22 19.59
C THR A 47 -5.00 -4.86 19.37
N LEU A 48 -6.28 -4.84 18.99
CA LEU A 48 -7.06 -3.61 18.84
C LEU A 48 -7.22 -2.81 20.14
N THR A 49 -7.20 -3.49 21.30
CA THR A 49 -7.27 -2.83 22.61
C THR A 49 -5.90 -2.43 23.17
N ALA A 50 -4.85 -3.19 22.84
CA ALA A 50 -3.52 -2.99 23.41
C ALA A 50 -2.67 -1.99 22.61
N LEU A 51 -2.78 -1.98 21.27
CA LEU A 51 -1.87 -1.20 20.43
C LEU A 51 -1.94 0.33 20.63
N PRO A 52 -3.13 0.95 20.79
CA PRO A 52 -3.20 2.40 21.05
C PRO A 52 -2.52 2.83 22.35
N LEU A 53 -2.30 1.89 23.27
CA LEU A 53 -1.62 2.10 24.55
C LEU A 53 -0.17 1.64 24.53
N GLN A 54 0.29 1.08 23.41
CA GLN A 54 1.63 0.54 23.31
C GLN A 54 2.63 1.71 23.30
N PRO A 55 3.65 1.69 24.19
CA PRO A 55 4.71 2.69 24.14
C PRO A 55 5.50 2.57 22.84
N ASP A 56 6.21 3.64 22.52
CA ASP A 56 7.17 3.65 21.43
C ASP A 56 8.22 2.55 21.59
N MET A 57 8.78 2.12 20.47
CA MET A 57 9.79 1.08 20.44
C MET A 57 11.04 1.51 21.25
N PRO A 58 11.55 0.65 22.16
CA PRO A 58 12.76 0.97 22.93
C PRO A 58 13.94 1.29 22.00
N ALA A 59 14.77 2.27 22.38
CA ALA A 59 15.84 2.78 21.51
C ALA A 59 16.76 1.70 20.92
N GLN A 60 17.08 0.65 21.69
CA GLN A 60 17.92 -0.45 21.21
C GLN A 60 17.25 -1.30 20.12
N GLU A 61 15.93 -1.53 20.24
CA GLU A 61 15.15 -2.25 19.22
C GLU A 61 14.83 -1.36 18.02
N ALA A 62 14.69 -0.05 18.24
CA ALA A 62 14.40 0.96 17.22
C ALA A 62 15.58 1.22 16.28
N GLN A 63 16.80 0.98 16.74
CA GLN A 63 18.06 1.30 16.04
C GLN A 63 18.08 0.85 14.56
N PRO A 64 17.80 -0.42 14.19
CA PRO A 64 17.78 -0.85 12.80
C PRO A 64 16.76 -0.10 11.94
N TYR A 65 15.60 0.27 12.49
CA TYR A 65 14.56 1.01 11.78
C TYR A 65 14.93 2.48 11.62
N GLN A 66 15.54 3.08 12.63
CA GLN A 66 16.04 4.45 12.58
C GLN A 66 17.15 4.61 11.53
N GLU A 67 18.03 3.62 11.39
CA GLU A 67 19.04 3.59 10.33
C GLU A 67 18.40 3.60 8.93
N ILE A 68 17.44 2.68 8.69
CA ILE A 68 16.72 2.63 7.40
C ILE A 68 15.97 3.94 7.14
N ARG A 69 15.31 4.50 8.17
CA ARG A 69 14.59 5.77 8.09
C ARG A 69 15.53 6.90 7.67
N ALA A 70 16.73 6.98 8.27
CA ALA A 70 17.74 7.95 7.92
C ALA A 70 18.22 7.77 6.47
N MET A 71 18.50 6.54 6.04
CA MET A 71 18.88 6.23 4.65
C MET A 71 17.77 6.62 3.66
N ALA A 72 16.51 6.28 3.95
CA ALA A 72 15.38 6.62 3.11
C ALA A 72 15.15 8.14 3.02
N SER A 73 15.32 8.86 4.13
CA SER A 73 15.16 10.32 4.17
C SER A 73 16.18 11.05 3.29
N SER A 74 17.43 10.57 3.24
CA SER A 74 18.54 11.18 2.50
C SER A 74 18.65 10.70 1.05
N CYS A 75 17.97 9.62 0.68
CA CYS A 75 18.04 9.05 -0.66
C CYS A 75 17.31 9.90 -1.70
N ALA A 76 18.08 10.62 -2.52
CA ALA A 76 17.57 11.48 -3.58
C ALA A 76 16.86 10.71 -4.72
N ALA A 77 17.17 9.43 -4.88
CA ALA A 77 16.51 8.57 -5.86
C ALA A 77 15.02 8.34 -5.54
N TYR A 78 14.54 8.54 -4.30
CA TYR A 78 13.11 8.44 -4.05
C TYR A 78 12.32 9.63 -4.61
N PRO A 79 11.25 9.39 -5.40
CA PRO A 79 10.18 10.35 -5.55
C PRO A 79 9.61 10.74 -4.19
N GLU A 80 9.24 12.00 -4.02
CA GLU A 80 8.78 12.54 -2.72
C GLU A 80 7.66 11.70 -2.10
N GLN A 81 6.62 11.39 -2.86
CA GLN A 81 5.47 10.60 -2.39
C GLN A 81 5.88 9.17 -1.98
N ARG A 82 6.84 8.58 -2.69
CA ARG A 82 7.37 7.24 -2.35
C ARG A 82 8.13 7.29 -1.03
N ARG A 83 8.94 8.33 -0.84
CA ARG A 83 9.69 8.57 0.40
C ARG A 83 8.75 8.71 1.59
N ILE A 84 7.70 9.54 1.45
CA ILE A 84 6.69 9.75 2.50
C ILE A 84 6.05 8.41 2.88
N ALA A 85 5.62 7.61 1.91
CA ALA A 85 4.98 6.32 2.17
C ALA A 85 5.90 5.34 2.92
N VAL A 86 7.18 5.25 2.52
CA VAL A 86 8.18 4.40 3.19
C VAL A 86 8.44 4.89 4.61
N LEU A 87 8.67 6.19 4.81
CA LEU A 87 8.91 6.78 6.12
C LEU A 87 7.72 6.58 7.06
N GLN A 88 6.49 6.78 6.56
CA GLN A 88 5.27 6.59 7.34
C GLN A 88 5.11 5.15 7.84
N GLN A 89 5.42 4.15 7.00
CA GLN A 89 5.33 2.75 7.39
C GLN A 89 6.38 2.37 8.45
N ILE A 90 7.60 2.93 8.35
CA ILE A 90 8.61 2.79 9.40
C ILE A 90 8.14 3.47 10.69
N ASP A 91 7.54 4.66 10.58
CA ASP A 91 7.05 5.42 11.74
C ASP A 91 5.91 4.69 12.47
N TYR A 92 5.07 3.92 11.80
CA TYR A 92 4.10 3.04 12.45
C TYR A 92 4.75 1.93 13.28
N VAL A 93 5.93 1.43 12.87
CA VAL A 93 6.65 0.41 13.63
C VAL A 93 7.35 1.02 14.84
N LEU A 94 7.92 2.21 14.67
CA LEU A 94 8.58 2.97 15.75
C LEU A 94 7.59 3.50 16.79
N HIS A 95 6.41 3.95 16.35
CA HIS A 95 5.35 4.53 17.18
C HIS A 95 4.02 3.78 16.96
N PRO A 96 3.87 2.57 17.51
CA PRO A 96 2.73 1.68 17.22
C PRO A 96 1.36 2.29 17.54
N SER A 97 1.30 3.24 18.48
CA SER A 97 0.09 4.00 18.83
C SER A 97 -0.46 4.84 17.67
N THR A 98 0.35 5.14 16.66
CA THR A 98 -0.02 5.93 15.47
C THR A 98 -0.57 5.09 14.32
N LEU A 99 -0.51 3.75 14.42
CA LEU A 99 -0.94 2.86 13.34
C LEU A 99 -2.47 2.92 13.13
N PRO A 100 -2.94 3.18 11.90
CA PRO A 100 -4.37 3.13 11.58
C PRO A 100 -5.00 1.78 11.89
N ARG A 101 -6.19 1.82 12.49
CA ARG A 101 -6.95 0.63 12.91
C ARG A 101 -7.20 -0.36 11.76
N ASP A 102 -7.40 0.14 10.54
CA ASP A 102 -7.68 -0.70 9.38
C ASP A 102 -6.54 -1.66 9.07
N PHE A 103 -5.28 -1.26 9.31
CA PHE A 103 -4.14 -2.15 9.15
C PHE A 103 -4.10 -3.26 10.20
N LEU A 104 -4.61 -3.00 11.40
CA LEU A 104 -4.73 -4.05 12.42
C LEU A 104 -5.81 -5.04 12.07
N ILE A 105 -6.94 -4.57 11.55
CA ILE A 105 -8.01 -5.45 11.06
C ILE A 105 -7.49 -6.31 9.89
N GLN A 106 -6.70 -5.72 9.00
CA GLN A 106 -6.19 -6.41 7.82
C GLN A 106 -5.05 -7.38 8.12
N PHE A 107 -4.11 -7.01 9.00
CA PHE A 107 -2.85 -7.76 9.21
C PHE A 107 -2.77 -8.47 10.56
N GLY A 108 -3.70 -8.20 11.48
CA GLY A 108 -3.70 -8.77 12.82
C GLY A 108 -2.37 -8.56 13.53
N ASP A 109 -1.84 -9.63 14.12
CA ASP A 109 -0.63 -9.59 14.93
C ASP A 109 0.66 -9.52 14.09
N HIS A 110 0.56 -9.74 12.77
CA HIS A 110 1.69 -9.67 11.83
C HIS A 110 1.91 -8.27 11.24
N TRP A 111 1.21 -7.25 11.73
CA TRP A 111 1.24 -5.90 11.15
C TRP A 111 2.65 -5.32 11.03
N ARG A 112 3.57 -5.59 11.98
CA ARG A 112 4.95 -5.08 11.93
C ARG A 112 5.70 -5.60 10.70
N GLY A 113 5.66 -6.92 10.49
CA GLY A 113 6.24 -7.56 9.31
C GLY A 113 5.66 -6.98 8.03
N ARG A 114 4.33 -6.82 7.98
CA ARG A 114 3.63 -6.25 6.82
C ARG A 114 4.01 -4.80 6.51
N MET A 115 4.21 -3.94 7.52
CA MET A 115 4.68 -2.57 7.31
C MET A 115 6.11 -2.53 6.74
N ILE A 116 7.01 -3.33 7.29
CA ILE A 116 8.41 -3.36 6.83
C ILE A 116 8.52 -4.01 5.45
N TYR A 117 7.76 -5.08 5.19
CA TYR A 117 7.65 -5.68 3.87
C TYR A 117 7.09 -4.70 2.83
N GLY A 118 6.03 -3.97 3.16
CA GLY A 118 5.47 -2.94 2.28
C GLY A 118 6.51 -1.89 1.89
N SER A 119 7.30 -1.43 2.86
CA SER A 119 8.37 -0.45 2.64
C SER A 119 9.48 -1.00 1.76
N ALA A 120 9.90 -2.25 2.02
CA ALA A 120 10.88 -2.96 1.21
C ALA A 120 10.39 -3.13 -0.23
N TYR A 121 9.12 -3.51 -0.42
CA TYR A 121 8.51 -3.70 -1.73
C TYR A 121 8.44 -2.40 -2.52
N LEU A 122 8.04 -1.30 -1.86
CA LEU A 122 8.04 0.04 -2.45
C LEU A 122 9.45 0.48 -2.89
N THR A 123 10.47 0.15 -2.09
CA THR A 123 11.89 0.38 -2.43
C THR A 123 12.28 -0.41 -3.68
N ALA A 124 11.94 -1.71 -3.72
CA ALA A 124 12.25 -2.60 -4.85
C ALA A 124 11.59 -2.13 -6.14
N LEU A 125 10.32 -1.71 -6.06
CA LEU A 125 9.59 -1.18 -7.20
C LEU A 125 10.28 0.07 -7.75
N GLU A 126 10.63 1.02 -6.88
CA GLU A 126 11.31 2.25 -7.30
C GLU A 126 12.69 1.96 -7.92
N TRP A 127 13.47 1.08 -7.30
CA TRP A 127 14.78 0.66 -7.81
C TRP A 127 14.66 0.02 -9.20
N LYS A 128 13.65 -0.83 -9.42
CA LYS A 128 13.37 -1.43 -10.73
C LYS A 128 13.01 -0.39 -11.78
N LEU A 129 12.16 0.58 -11.42
CA LEU A 129 11.75 1.65 -12.32
C LEU A 129 12.93 2.56 -12.75
N GLN A 130 13.97 2.61 -11.93
CA GLN A 130 15.21 3.36 -12.21
C GLN A 130 16.31 2.52 -12.87
N GLY A 131 15.97 1.34 -13.39
CA GLY A 131 16.92 0.51 -14.15
C GLY A 131 17.82 -0.37 -13.29
N GLN A 132 17.49 -0.58 -12.02
CA GLN A 132 18.19 -1.53 -11.13
C GLN A 132 19.67 -1.20 -10.92
N ASP A 133 20.03 0.08 -10.90
CA ASP A 133 21.39 0.51 -10.62
C ASP A 133 21.81 0.10 -9.20
N LYS A 134 22.79 -0.79 -9.07
CA LYS A 134 23.32 -1.27 -7.78
C LYS A 134 24.09 -0.19 -7.01
N THR A 135 24.48 0.90 -7.67
CA THR A 135 25.11 2.06 -7.04
C THR A 135 24.09 3.06 -6.47
N SER A 136 22.81 2.90 -6.79
CA SER A 136 21.72 3.72 -6.24
C SER A 136 21.56 3.50 -4.72
N CYS A 137 21.22 4.57 -3.99
CA CYS A 137 20.85 4.48 -2.58
C CYS A 137 19.63 3.55 -2.33
N LEU A 138 18.77 3.34 -3.33
CA LEU A 138 17.64 2.42 -3.21
C LEU A 138 18.10 0.97 -3.03
N TYR A 139 19.20 0.56 -3.66
CA TYR A 139 19.71 -0.80 -3.54
C TYR A 139 20.19 -1.09 -2.12
N SER A 140 21.00 -0.19 -1.54
CA SER A 140 21.52 -0.37 -0.17
C SER A 140 20.41 -0.33 0.88
N ILE A 141 19.39 0.51 0.69
CA ILE A 141 18.18 0.52 1.53
C ILE A 141 17.44 -0.81 1.42
N GLY A 142 17.25 -1.33 0.20
CA GLY A 142 16.61 -2.62 -0.04
C GLY A 142 17.33 -3.80 0.60
N VAL A 143 18.66 -3.84 0.49
CA VAL A 143 19.50 -4.82 1.19
C VAL A 143 19.30 -4.71 2.70
N ARG A 144 19.23 -3.49 3.24
CA ARG A 144 19.01 -3.30 4.68
C ARG A 144 17.62 -3.72 5.15
N PHE A 145 16.58 -3.54 4.33
CA PHE A 145 15.27 -4.11 4.61
C PHE A 145 15.32 -5.64 4.65
N ASN A 146 16.00 -6.27 3.69
CA ASN A 146 16.13 -7.74 3.61
C ASN A 146 16.77 -8.36 4.86
N THR A 147 17.62 -7.63 5.59
CA THR A 147 18.18 -8.15 6.85
C THR A 147 17.17 -8.19 8.00
N LEU A 148 16.09 -7.40 7.94
CA LEU A 148 15.05 -7.35 8.97
C LEU A 148 13.90 -8.33 8.72
N LEU A 149 13.55 -8.57 7.45
CA LEU A 149 12.37 -9.34 7.08
C LEU A 149 12.30 -10.75 7.73
N PRO A 150 13.38 -11.56 7.76
CA PRO A 150 13.32 -12.88 8.38
C PRO A 150 12.97 -12.84 9.87
N GLY A 151 13.51 -11.86 10.61
CA GLY A 151 13.21 -11.67 12.03
C GLY A 151 11.76 -11.27 12.31
N LEU A 152 11.06 -10.78 11.28
CA LEU A 152 9.65 -10.39 11.33
C LEU A 152 8.72 -11.47 10.75
N GLY A 153 9.26 -12.65 10.40
CA GLY A 153 8.49 -13.74 9.78
C GLY A 153 8.16 -13.50 8.30
N GLU A 154 8.84 -12.55 7.65
CA GLU A 154 8.66 -12.23 6.24
C GLU A 154 9.82 -12.80 5.40
N GLN A 155 9.55 -13.05 4.11
CA GLN A 155 10.59 -13.51 3.19
C GLN A 155 11.37 -12.32 2.62
N PRO A 156 12.70 -12.40 2.49
CA PRO A 156 13.50 -11.40 1.79
C PRO A 156 13.02 -11.21 0.35
N LEU A 157 13.10 -9.98 -0.16
CA LEU A 157 12.80 -9.69 -1.55
C LEU A 157 13.95 -10.20 -2.44
N PRO A 158 13.67 -10.96 -3.51
CA PRO A 158 14.69 -11.51 -4.40
C PRO A 158 15.49 -10.44 -5.15
N ASP A 159 14.96 -9.22 -5.20
CA ASP A 159 15.53 -8.08 -5.90
C ASP A 159 16.84 -7.57 -5.29
N PHE A 160 17.06 -7.83 -4.01
CA PHE A 160 18.21 -7.34 -3.25
C PHE A 160 19.10 -8.48 -2.74
N GLN A 161 19.22 -9.55 -3.54
CA GLN A 161 20.13 -10.68 -3.30
C GLN A 161 21.46 -10.51 -4.04
#